data_AF-A0A7Z1K2R7-F1
#
_entry.id   AF-A0A7Z1K2R7-F1
#
_cell.length_a   1.000
_cell.length_b   1.000
_cell.length_c   1.000
_cell.angle_alpha   90.00
_cell.angle_beta   90.00
_cell.angle_gamma   90.00
#
_symmetry.space_group_name_H-M   'P 1'
#
loop_
_entity.id
_entity.type
_entity.pdbx_description
1 polymer ?
#
loop_
_entity_poly.entity_id
_entity_poly.type
_entity_poly.pdbx_seq_one_letter_code
_entity_poly.pdbx_strand_id
1 'polypeptide(L)'
;MQESKHPKGLGGWLIVVGLGLFIALARLGYALIAVYYPIFADGSFSILTSSGTTMTNALWGAILISETLVNAVFIAAFGYLVYLFFCEHYLFPKVYIVTLIASAVYVPLDAWFSSLVLVDEPIFDYNTTKETVRGLVSTSIWVPYILFSKRVKATFVQHRPVAAQAPGIVSP
;
A
#
# COMPACT_ATOMS: atom_id res chain seq x y z
N MET A 1 34.23 -20.49 -19.11
CA MET A 1 33.73 -19.39 -18.27
C MET A 1 32.23 -19.29 -18.47
N GLN A 2 31.42 -19.83 -17.56
CA GLN A 2 29.97 -19.63 -17.62
C GLN A 2 29.66 -18.29 -16.97
N GLU A 3 29.51 -17.26 -17.80
CA GLU A 3 28.90 -16.01 -17.39
C GLU A 3 27.45 -16.34 -17.04
N SER A 4 27.17 -16.53 -15.75
CA SER A 4 25.81 -16.77 -15.28
C SER A 4 24.99 -15.51 -15.60
N LYS A 5 24.30 -15.52 -16.76
CA LYS A 5 23.30 -14.52 -17.15
C LYS A 5 22.24 -14.47 -16.05
N HIS A 6 22.48 -13.64 -15.05
CA HIS A 6 21.49 -13.41 -14.00
C HIS A 6 20.24 -12.85 -14.68
N PRO A 7 19.06 -13.41 -14.38
CA PRO A 7 17.83 -12.90 -14.97
C PRO A 7 17.62 -11.45 -14.55
N LYS A 8 17.70 -10.52 -15.52
CA LYS A 8 17.52 -9.07 -15.36
C LYS A 8 16.24 -8.63 -16.07
N GLY A 9 15.61 -7.57 -15.56
CA GLY A 9 14.46 -6.93 -16.16
C GLY A 9 13.11 -7.47 -15.67
N LEU A 10 12.05 -6.77 -16.07
CA LEU A 10 10.65 -7.02 -15.71
C LEU A 10 10.11 -8.30 -16.36
N GLY A 11 10.42 -9.46 -15.75
CA GLY A 11 9.99 -10.77 -16.26
C GLY A 11 9.78 -11.81 -15.16
N GLY A 12 9.24 -12.97 -15.55
CA GLY A 12 8.89 -14.04 -14.60
C GLY A 12 7.88 -13.55 -13.56
N TRP A 13 8.12 -13.87 -12.28
CA TRP A 13 7.26 -13.47 -11.16
C TRP A 13 7.10 -11.95 -10.98
N LEU A 14 7.99 -11.11 -11.53
CA LEU A 14 7.79 -9.66 -11.52
C LEU A 14 6.59 -9.21 -12.35
N ILE A 15 6.19 -9.99 -13.36
CA ILE A 15 4.96 -9.69 -14.15
C ILE A 15 3.74 -9.76 -13.24
N VAL A 16 3.69 -10.75 -12.35
CA VAL A 16 2.59 -10.91 -11.39
C VAL A 16 2.59 -9.78 -10.36
N VAL A 17 3.77 -9.37 -9.88
CA VAL A 17 3.92 -8.20 -9.00
C VAL A 17 3.41 -6.94 -9.69
N GLY A 18 3.83 -6.69 -10.94
CA GLY A 18 3.39 -5.54 -11.73
C GLY A 18 1.89 -5.52 -11.95
N LEU A 19 1.29 -6.66 -12.34
CA LEU A 19 -0.15 -6.80 -12.47
C LEU A 19 -0.88 -6.50 -11.15
N GLY A 20 -0.34 -7.00 -10.03
CA GLY A 20 -0.86 -6.73 -8.69
C GLY A 20 -0.91 -5.23 -8.35
N LEU A 21 0.10 -4.45 -8.78
CA LEU A 21 0.11 -2.99 -8.58
C LEU A 21 -1.04 -2.30 -9.31
N PHE A 22 -1.29 -2.68 -10.57
CA PHE A 22 -2.39 -2.11 -11.36
C PHE A 22 -3.76 -2.51 -10.80
N ILE A 23 -3.92 -3.77 -10.41
CA ILE A 23 -5.17 -4.24 -9.77
C ILE A 23 -5.41 -3.48 -8.47
N ALA A 24 -4.38 -3.27 -7.64
CA ALA A 24 -4.49 -2.50 -6.41
C ALA A 24 -4.90 -1.06 -6.68
N LEU A 25 -4.28 -0.39 -7.66
CA LEU A 25 -4.61 0.98 -8.04
C LEU A 25 -6.05 1.10 -8.55
N ALA A 26 -6.49 0.17 -9.40
CA ALA A 26 -7.86 0.13 -9.91
C ALA A 26 -8.88 -0.10 -8.79
N ARG A 27 -8.60 -1.04 -7.86
CA ARG A 27 -9.46 -1.31 -6.71
C ARG A 27 -9.61 -0.10 -5.80
N LEU A 28 -8.49 0.56 -5.46
CA LEU A 28 -8.50 1.74 -4.61
C LEU A 28 -9.19 2.93 -5.30
N GLY A 29 -8.95 3.13 -6.60
CA GLY A 29 -9.66 4.16 -7.38
C GLY A 29 -11.17 3.91 -7.46
N TYR A 30 -11.58 2.65 -7.64
CA TYR A 30 -12.99 2.27 -7.58
C TYR A 30 -13.59 2.55 -6.19
N ALA A 31 -12.91 2.17 -5.11
CA ALA A 31 -13.38 2.46 -3.75
C ALA A 31 -13.55 3.98 -3.52
N LEU A 32 -12.61 4.79 -3.99
CA LEU A 32 -12.70 6.25 -3.88
C LEU A 32 -13.94 6.81 -4.58
N ILE A 33 -14.24 6.34 -5.79
CA ILE A 33 -15.35 6.86 -6.61
C ILE A 33 -16.71 6.26 -6.21
N ALA A 34 -16.75 4.97 -5.92
CA ALA A 34 -18.01 4.25 -5.70
C ALA A 34 -18.45 4.24 -4.23
N VAL A 35 -17.51 4.39 -3.29
CA VAL A 35 -17.79 4.33 -1.84
C VAL A 35 -17.59 5.68 -1.18
N TYR A 36 -16.39 6.27 -1.31
CA TYR A 36 -16.08 7.51 -0.58
C TYR A 36 -16.72 8.75 -1.18
N TYR A 37 -16.73 8.90 -2.51
CA TYR A 37 -17.31 10.08 -3.15
C TYR A 37 -18.80 10.30 -2.80
N PRO A 38 -19.69 9.30 -2.87
CA PRO A 38 -21.10 9.47 -2.48
C PRO A 38 -21.26 9.97 -1.05
N ILE A 39 -20.46 9.46 -0.10
CA ILE A 39 -20.53 9.83 1.33
C ILE A 39 -20.47 11.36 1.49
N PHE A 40 -19.60 12.04 0.76
CA PHE A 40 -19.45 13.50 0.83
C PHE A 40 -20.33 14.28 -0.15
N ALA A 41 -20.90 13.63 -1.17
CA ALA A 41 -21.62 14.29 -2.26
C ALA A 41 -23.15 14.30 -2.11
N ASP A 42 -23.74 13.27 -1.49
CA ASP A 42 -25.20 13.09 -1.44
C ASP A 42 -25.85 13.47 -0.09
N GLY A 43 -25.05 13.96 0.86
CA GLY A 43 -25.50 14.32 2.21
C GLY A 43 -25.41 13.20 3.24
N SER A 44 -24.96 11.99 2.86
CA SER A 44 -24.74 10.87 3.78
C SER A 44 -23.80 11.24 4.93
N PHE A 45 -22.73 12.01 4.66
CA PHE A 45 -21.82 12.50 5.70
C PHE A 45 -22.55 13.27 6.79
N SER A 46 -23.47 14.17 6.41
CA SER A 46 -24.26 14.96 7.37
C SER A 46 -25.20 14.07 8.19
N ILE A 47 -25.80 13.06 7.56
CA ILE A 47 -26.71 12.11 8.23
C ILE A 47 -25.93 11.27 9.27
N LEU A 48 -24.77 10.73 8.89
CA LEU A 48 -23.93 9.91 9.76
C LEU A 48 -23.33 10.73 10.92
N THR A 49 -23.02 12.01 10.68
CA THR A 49 -22.45 12.91 11.70
C THR A 49 -23.47 13.71 12.51
N SER A 50 -24.77 13.50 12.30
CA SER A 50 -25.84 14.20 13.04
C SER A 50 -26.80 13.27 13.79
N SER A 51 -26.67 11.95 13.62
CA SER A 51 -27.63 10.94 14.12
C SER A 51 -27.31 10.42 15.53
N GLY A 52 -26.14 10.76 16.10
CA GLY A 52 -25.70 10.31 17.43
C GLY A 52 -25.52 11.45 18.44
N THR A 53 -24.85 11.13 19.55
CA THR A 53 -24.40 12.13 20.53
C THR A 53 -23.31 13.03 19.95
N THR A 54 -23.06 14.21 20.50
CA THR A 54 -21.99 15.12 20.04
C THR A 54 -20.63 14.42 19.94
N MET A 55 -20.32 13.50 20.87
CA MET A 55 -19.08 12.72 20.85
C MET A 55 -19.07 11.68 19.72
N THR A 56 -20.15 10.91 19.56
CA THR A 56 -20.31 9.90 18.49
C THR A 56 -20.25 10.55 17.10
N ASN A 57 -20.88 11.71 16.96
CA ASN A 57 -20.90 12.52 15.74
C ASN A 57 -19.50 13.01 15.36
N ALA A 58 -18.71 13.48 16.34
CA ALA A 58 -17.33 13.91 16.11
C ALA A 58 -16.42 12.73 15.70
N LEU A 59 -16.59 11.56 16.32
CA LEU A 59 -15.84 10.34 15.97
C LEU A 59 -16.17 9.86 14.55
N TRP A 60 -17.45 9.83 14.16
CA TRP A 60 -17.88 9.50 12.79
C TRP A 60 -17.20 10.39 11.75
N GLY A 61 -17.24 11.71 11.97
CA GLY A 61 -16.63 12.67 11.06
C GLY A 61 -15.11 12.46 10.94
N ALA A 62 -14.44 12.28 12.07
CA ALA A 62 -13.00 12.03 12.11
C ALA A 62 -12.61 10.73 11.40
N ILE A 63 -13.34 9.64 11.64
CA ILE A 63 -13.09 8.33 10.99
C ILE A 63 -13.23 8.45 9.49
N LEU A 64 -14.37 8.94 8.98
CA LEU A 64 -14.64 9.03 7.53
C LEU A 64 -13.61 9.90 6.80
N ILE A 65 -13.22 11.04 7.39
CA ILE A 65 -12.19 11.91 6.83
C ILE A 65 -10.83 11.20 6.83
N SER A 66 -10.48 10.53 7.93
CA SER A 66 -9.20 9.82 8.06
C SER A 66 -9.10 8.63 7.09
N GLU A 67 -10.17 7.84 6.93
CA GLU A 67 -10.24 6.74 5.97
C GLU A 67 -10.04 7.24 4.54
N THR A 68 -10.72 8.33 4.18
CA THR A 68 -10.60 8.93 2.85
C THR A 68 -9.17 9.40 2.59
N LEU A 69 -8.55 10.06 3.58
CA LEU A 69 -7.19 10.53 3.49
C LEU A 69 -6.19 9.37 3.36
N VAL A 70 -6.34 8.32 4.18
CA VAL A 70 -5.46 7.14 4.15
C VAL A 70 -5.60 6.41 2.82
N ASN A 71 -6.81 6.25 2.29
CA ASN A 71 -7.02 5.67 0.96
C ASN A 71 -6.35 6.51 -0.13
N ALA A 72 -6.44 7.85 -0.07
CA ALA A 72 -5.75 8.73 -1.01
C ALA A 72 -4.22 8.58 -0.92
N VAL A 73 -3.67 8.45 0.29
CA VAL A 73 -2.24 8.16 0.50
C VAL A 73 -1.85 6.81 -0.09
N PHE A 74 -2.67 5.77 0.06
CA PHE A 74 -2.42 4.47 -0.57
C PHE A 74 -2.48 4.55 -2.10
N ILE A 75 -3.43 5.28 -2.69
CA ILE A 75 -3.48 5.51 -4.14
C ILE A 75 -2.18 6.16 -4.62
N ALA A 76 -1.73 7.21 -3.93
CA ALA A 76 -0.47 7.89 -4.25
C ALA A 76 0.74 6.94 -4.10
N ALA A 77 0.79 6.12 -3.04
CA ALA A 77 1.84 5.15 -2.81
C ALA A 77 1.89 4.07 -3.91
N PHE A 78 0.74 3.51 -4.31
CA PHE A 78 0.67 2.55 -5.40
C PHE A 78 1.01 3.18 -6.76
N GLY A 79 0.58 4.42 -7.02
CA GLY A 79 1.00 5.18 -8.20
C GLY A 79 2.52 5.40 -8.26
N TYR A 80 3.11 5.77 -7.13
CA TYR A 80 4.56 5.90 -7.01
C TYR A 80 5.29 4.57 -7.18
N LEU A 81 4.74 3.47 -6.67
CA LEU A 81 5.28 2.13 -6.89
C LEU A 81 5.25 1.72 -8.36
N VAL A 82 4.18 2.04 -9.09
CA VAL A 82 4.12 1.82 -10.54
C VAL A 82 5.24 2.57 -11.24
N TYR A 83 5.44 3.85 -10.91
CA TYR A 83 6.56 4.63 -11.44
C TYR A 83 7.91 3.98 -11.14
N LEU A 84 8.18 3.65 -9.86
CA LEU A 84 9.44 3.02 -9.44
C LEU A 84 9.66 1.66 -10.10
N PHE A 85 8.57 0.91 -10.33
CA PHE A 85 8.61 -0.42 -10.97
C PHE A 85 9.12 -0.32 -12.40
N PHE A 86 8.56 0.59 -13.21
CA PHE A 86 8.96 0.77 -14.61
C PHE A 86 10.30 1.47 -14.77
N CYS A 87 10.68 2.34 -13.84
CA CYS A 87 12.01 2.95 -13.80
C CYS A 87 13.10 1.99 -13.30
N GLU A 88 12.75 0.75 -12.94
CA GLU A 88 13.66 -0.23 -12.32
C GLU A 88 14.46 0.39 -11.16
N HIS A 89 13.81 1.28 -10.40
CA HIS A 89 14.47 2.13 -9.41
C HIS A 89 14.83 1.33 -8.15
N TYR A 90 16.01 1.56 -7.59
CA TYR A 90 16.51 0.83 -6.41
C TYR A 90 15.63 0.96 -5.14
N LEU A 91 14.70 1.91 -5.13
CA LEU A 91 13.79 2.16 -4.00
C LEU A 91 12.55 1.28 -4.07
N PHE A 92 12.21 0.77 -5.26
CA PHE A 92 11.02 -0.05 -5.46
C PHE A 92 10.89 -1.18 -4.42
N PRO A 93 11.92 -2.03 -4.17
CA PRO A 93 11.80 -3.14 -3.23
C PRO A 93 11.44 -2.66 -1.81
N LYS A 94 12.07 -1.57 -1.35
CA LYS A 94 11.86 -1.02 -0.01
C LYS A 94 10.46 -0.41 0.13
N VAL A 95 10.07 0.44 -0.82
CA VAL A 95 8.76 1.10 -0.80
C VAL A 95 7.64 0.07 -0.92
N TYR A 96 7.84 -0.98 -1.74
CA TYR A 96 6.85 -2.04 -1.95
C TYR A 96 6.58 -2.82 -0.67
N ILE A 97 7.65 -3.24 0.04
CA ILE A 97 7.53 -3.96 1.31
C ILE A 97 6.82 -3.09 2.35
N VAL A 98 7.23 -1.83 2.50
CA VAL A 98 6.61 -0.90 3.46
C VAL A 98 5.13 -0.72 3.14
N THR A 99 4.77 -0.57 1.86
CA THR A 99 3.38 -0.39 1.43
C THR A 99 2.53 -1.63 1.71
N LEU A 100 3.05 -2.84 1.47
CA LEU A 100 2.34 -4.09 1.78
C LEU A 100 2.11 -4.25 3.28
N ILE A 101 3.15 -4.03 4.10
CA ILE A 101 3.04 -4.14 5.55
C ILE A 101 2.07 -3.08 6.10
N ALA A 102 2.20 -1.83 5.64
CA ALA A 102 1.29 -0.76 6.03
C ALA A 102 -0.16 -1.09 5.66
N SER A 103 -0.41 -1.62 4.45
CA SER A 103 -1.75 -2.06 4.05
C SER A 103 -2.28 -3.22 4.89
N ALA A 104 -1.43 -4.19 5.24
CA ALA A 104 -1.84 -5.33 6.05
C ALA A 104 -2.15 -4.95 7.51
N VAL A 105 -1.45 -3.95 8.05
CA VAL A 105 -1.71 -3.41 9.40
C VAL A 105 -2.90 -2.46 9.40
N TYR A 106 -3.11 -1.70 8.32
CA TYR A 106 -4.18 -0.72 8.24
C TYR A 106 -5.57 -1.37 8.34
N VAL A 107 -5.83 -2.48 7.63
CA VAL A 107 -7.16 -3.13 7.64
C VAL A 107 -7.67 -3.47 9.06
N PRO A 108 -6.94 -4.20 9.91
CA PRO A 108 -7.42 -4.49 11.27
C PRO A 108 -7.43 -3.26 12.18
N LEU A 109 -6.54 -2.29 11.97
CA LEU A 109 -6.52 -1.04 12.72
C LEU A 109 -7.75 -0.18 12.40
N ASP A 110 -8.12 -0.10 11.13
CA ASP A 110 -9.31 0.57 10.64
C ASP A 110 -10.59 -0.06 11.21
N ALA A 111 -10.69 -1.40 11.15
CA ALA A 111 -11.79 -2.14 11.77
C ALA A 111 -11.90 -1.87 13.28
N TRP A 112 -10.77 -1.77 13.98
CA TRP A 112 -10.76 -1.43 15.40
C TRP A 112 -11.24 0.00 15.64
N PHE A 113 -10.80 1.00 14.87
CA PHE A 113 -11.32 2.37 14.98
C PHE A 113 -12.82 2.44 14.71
N SER A 114 -13.31 1.75 13.69
CA SER A 114 -14.73 1.70 13.34
C SER A 114 -15.59 1.04 14.43
N SER A 115 -15.04 0.07 15.17
CA SER A 115 -15.73 -0.55 16.32
C SER A 115 -16.02 0.42 17.48
N LEU A 116 -15.32 1.56 17.56
CA LEU A 116 -15.60 2.59 18.56
C LEU A 116 -16.93 3.30 18.32
N VAL A 117 -17.47 3.19 17.11
CA VAL A 117 -18.68 3.89 16.68
C VAL A 117 -19.77 2.90 16.26
N LEU A 118 -19.40 1.81 15.61
CA LEU A 118 -20.28 0.70 15.24
C LEU A 118 -20.25 -0.40 16.32
N VAL A 119 -20.81 -0.10 17.49
CA VAL A 119 -20.73 -0.98 18.68
C VAL A 119 -21.51 -2.29 18.52
N ASP A 120 -22.57 -2.29 17.70
CA ASP A 120 -23.43 -3.45 17.49
C ASP A 120 -22.94 -4.38 16.37
N GLU A 121 -21.92 -3.97 15.62
CA GLU A 121 -21.37 -4.75 14.51
C GLU A 121 -20.11 -5.53 14.93
N PRO A 122 -19.91 -6.76 14.43
CA PRO A 122 -18.70 -7.51 14.71
C PRO A 122 -17.49 -6.85 14.05
N ILE A 123 -16.43 -6.63 14.84
CA ILE A 123 -15.16 -6.05 14.37
C ILE A 123 -14.59 -6.80 13.15
N PHE A 124 -14.71 -8.13 13.16
CA PHE A 124 -14.28 -8.99 12.07
C PHE A 124 -15.48 -9.60 11.34
N ASP A 125 -16.19 -8.76 10.59
CA ASP A 125 -17.17 -9.24 9.62
C ASP A 125 -16.50 -10.05 8.49
N TYR A 126 -17.32 -10.63 7.60
CA TYR A 126 -16.82 -11.45 6.49
C TYR A 126 -15.87 -10.65 5.58
N ASN A 127 -16.19 -9.39 5.29
CA ASN A 127 -15.38 -8.57 4.39
C ASN A 127 -14.03 -8.22 5.04
N THR A 128 -14.03 -7.76 6.29
CA THR A 128 -12.81 -7.42 7.04
C THR A 128 -11.92 -8.63 7.22
N THR A 129 -12.51 -9.79 7.53
CA THR A 129 -11.76 -11.06 7.65
C THR A 129 -11.12 -11.44 6.32
N LYS A 130 -11.88 -11.37 5.22
CA LYS A 130 -11.38 -11.66 3.87
C LYS A 130 -10.24 -10.72 3.48
N GLU A 131 -10.37 -9.43 3.76
CA GLU A 131 -9.36 -8.42 3.45
C GLU A 131 -8.09 -8.59 4.27
N THR A 132 -8.24 -8.87 5.57
CA THR A 132 -7.12 -9.15 6.47
C THR A 132 -6.35 -10.39 6.03
N VAL A 133 -7.05 -11.51 5.79
CA VAL A 133 -6.44 -12.76 5.32
C VAL A 133 -5.74 -12.56 3.99
N ARG A 134 -6.38 -11.85 3.04
CA ARG A 134 -5.77 -11.52 1.75
C ARG A 134 -4.48 -10.71 1.91
N GLY A 135 -4.48 -9.71 2.79
CA GLY A 135 -3.31 -8.89 3.10
C GLY A 135 -2.15 -9.69 3.69
N LEU A 136 -2.45 -10.60 4.63
CA LEU A 136 -1.47 -11.48 5.26
C LEU A 136 -0.87 -12.48 4.26
N VAL A 137 -1.70 -13.14 3.45
CA VAL A 137 -1.24 -14.07 2.41
C VAL A 137 -0.38 -13.34 1.38
N SER A 138 -0.84 -12.19 0.90
CA SER A 138 -0.11 -11.36 -0.06
C SER A 138 1.27 -10.97 0.49
N THR A 139 1.32 -10.43 1.71
CA THR A 139 2.57 -10.03 2.38
C THR A 139 3.51 -11.22 2.57
N SER A 140 2.98 -12.37 2.99
CA SER A 140 3.78 -13.59 3.23
C SER A 140 4.40 -14.18 1.97
N ILE A 141 3.77 -13.97 0.81
CA ILE A 141 4.31 -14.43 -0.48
C ILE A 141 5.29 -13.40 -1.04
N TRP A 142 4.88 -12.13 -1.11
CA TRP A 142 5.62 -11.14 -1.87
C TRP A 142 6.80 -10.54 -1.11
N VAL A 143 6.72 -10.37 0.21
CA VAL A 143 7.85 -9.81 0.98
C VAL A 143 9.09 -10.69 0.88
N PRO A 144 9.02 -12.03 1.12
CA PRO A 144 10.18 -12.90 0.92
C PRO A 144 10.68 -12.91 -0.52
N TYR A 145 9.76 -12.91 -1.49
CA TYR A 145 10.13 -12.84 -2.90
C TYR A 145 10.95 -11.59 -3.22
N ILE A 146 10.50 -10.42 -2.77
CA ILE A 146 11.20 -9.14 -3.00
C ILE A 146 12.56 -9.09 -2.27
N LEU A 147 12.66 -9.66 -1.07
CA LEU A 147 13.91 -9.66 -0.29
C LEU A 147 14.98 -10.62 -0.83
N PHE A 148 14.57 -11.82 -1.25
CA PHE A 148 15.51 -12.91 -1.54
C PHE A 148 15.71 -13.19 -3.03
N SER A 149 14.82 -12.73 -3.92
CA SER A 149 14.90 -13.00 -5.35
C SER A 149 16.15 -12.38 -5.99
N LYS A 150 16.97 -13.22 -6.65
CA LYS A 150 18.12 -12.79 -7.46
C LYS A 150 17.69 -11.86 -8.60
N ARG A 151 16.51 -12.11 -9.20
CA ARG A 151 15.97 -11.26 -10.28
C ARG A 151 15.61 -9.87 -9.79
N VAL A 152 14.97 -9.76 -8.62
CA VAL A 152 14.61 -8.47 -8.02
C VAL A 152 15.87 -7.63 -7.78
N LYS A 153 16.90 -8.23 -7.16
CA LYS A 153 18.18 -7.58 -6.90
C LYS A 153 18.93 -7.15 -8.17
N ALA A 154 18.79 -7.92 -9.26
CA ALA A 154 19.40 -7.59 -10.54
C ALA A 154 18.62 -6.52 -11.35
N THR A 155 17.31 -6.40 -11.10
CA THR A 155 16.42 -5.50 -11.84
C THR A 155 16.41 -4.11 -11.20
N PHE A 156 16.13 -4.02 -9.89
CA PHE A 156 15.97 -2.73 -9.21
C PHE A 156 17.31 -2.15 -8.73
N VAL A 157 18.11 -1.67 -9.69
CA VAL A 157 19.45 -1.10 -9.44
C VAL A 157 19.61 0.33 -9.93
N GLN A 158 18.68 0.80 -10.78
CA GLN A 158 18.79 2.12 -11.41
C GLN A 158 18.66 3.24 -10.38
N HIS A 159 19.27 4.39 -10.68
CA HIS A 159 19.21 5.63 -9.89
C HIS A 159 19.78 5.54 -8.46
N ARG A 160 20.58 4.51 -8.15
CA ARG A 160 21.27 4.43 -6.86
C ARG A 160 22.25 5.60 -6.74
N PRO A 161 22.20 6.41 -5.65
CA PRO A 161 23.16 7.48 -5.46
C PRO A 161 24.56 6.86 -5.39
N VAL A 162 25.46 7.34 -6.25
CA VAL A 162 26.88 7.00 -6.16
C VAL A 162 27.36 7.58 -4.83
N ALA A 163 27.84 6.73 -3.92
CA ALA A 163 28.46 7.21 -2.69
C ALA A 163 29.55 8.21 -3.10
N ALA A 164 29.46 9.44 -2.61
CA ALA A 164 30.47 10.45 -2.84
C ALA A 164 31.83 9.82 -2.48
N GLN A 165 32.69 9.65 -3.48
CA GLN A 165 34.06 9.20 -3.22
C GLN A 165 34.64 10.19 -2.22
N ALA A 166 34.99 9.72 -1.03
CA ALA A 166 35.70 10.53 -0.06
C ALA A 166 36.93 11.10 -0.78
N PRO A 167 37.19 12.42 -0.72
CA PRO A 167 38.33 13.01 -1.40
C PRO A 167 39.57 12.22 -0.99
N GLY A 168 40.24 11.64 -1.99
CA GLY A 168 41.37 10.76 -1.79
C GLY A 168 42.37 11.40 -0.86
N ILE A 169 42.78 10.64 0.16
CA ILE A 169 43.92 10.99 1.00
C ILE A 169 45.13 11.03 0.05
N VAL A 170 45.48 12.24 -0.41
CA VAL A 170 46.77 12.50 -1.03
C VAL A 170 47.80 12.23 0.06
N SER A 171 48.47 11.08 -0.03
CA SER A 171 49.60 10.76 0.82
C SER A 171 50.80 11.61 0.37
N PRO A 172 51.66 12.04 1.31
CA PRO A 172 52.62 13.14 1.15
C PRO A 172 53.75 12.88 0.15
#